data_AF-A0A173SGC2-F1
#
_entry.id   AF-A0A173SGC2-F1
#
_cell.length_a   1.000
_cell.length_b   1.000
_cell.length_c   1.000
_cell.angle_alpha   90.00
_cell.angle_beta   90.00
_cell.angle_gamma   90.00
#
_symmetry.space_group_name_H-M   'P 1'
#
loop_
_entity.id
_entity.type
_entity.pdbx_description
1 polymer ?
#
loop_
_entity_poly.entity_id
_entity_poly.type
_entity_poly.pdbx_seq_one_letter_code
_entity_poly.pdbx_strand_id
1 'polypeptide(L)'
;MIHQQIKELFFSSVEHIVSDISQYAVHPDSDFKRSKKIPAQKLISFLISQGSSSTRVEMLDFWGLDSSIPTASALSQQRAKLKPDALEAVFRHFNSASMELPPASFMDSHYRFLAADGSTCTFFSTPAFSSPDYYC
;
A
#
# COMPACT_ATOMS: atom_id res chain seq x y z
N MET A 1 3.88 5.79 19.59
CA MET A 1 2.45 6.03 19.34
C MET A 1 1.96 5.02 18.31
N ILE A 2 0.71 4.55 18.39
CA ILE A 2 0.17 3.49 17.53
C ILE A 2 0.32 3.78 16.02
N HIS A 3 0.17 5.05 15.60
CA HIS A 3 0.36 5.44 14.20
C HIS A 3 1.78 5.18 13.68
N GLN A 4 2.79 5.28 14.55
CA GLN A 4 4.18 5.05 14.19
C GLN A 4 4.44 3.55 14.01
N GLN A 5 3.86 2.72 14.89
CA GLN A 5 3.92 1.26 14.78
C GLN A 5 3.23 0.79 13.49
N ILE A 6 2.07 1.37 13.14
CA ILE A 6 1.38 1.06 11.88
C ILE A 6 2.25 1.42 10.66
N LYS A 7 2.92 2.57 10.68
CA LYS A 7 3.84 2.98 9.60
C LYS A 7 5.04 2.03 9.50
N GLU A 8 5.66 1.69 10.62
CA GLU A 8 6.78 0.75 10.67
C GLU A 8 6.37 -0.64 10.16
N LEU A 9 5.18 -1.10 10.53
CA LEU A 9 4.62 -2.36 10.06
C LEU A 9 4.36 -2.35 8.55
N PHE A 10 3.85 -1.24 8.02
CA PHE A 10 3.69 -1.06 6.59
C PHE A 10 5.03 -1.14 5.86
N PHE A 11 6.04 -0.38 6.31
CA PHE A 11 7.37 -0.42 5.69
C PHE A 11 7.99 -1.82 5.79
N SER A 12 7.88 -2.48 6.94
CA SER A 12 8.33 -3.86 7.15
C SER A 12 7.64 -4.84 6.19
N SER A 13 6.33 -4.68 5.97
CA SER A 13 5.57 -5.52 5.03
C SER A 13 6.00 -5.29 3.58
N VAL A 14 6.29 -4.05 3.19
CA VAL A 14 6.85 -3.75 1.87
C VAL A 14 8.23 -4.39 1.72
N GLU A 15 9.11 -4.26 2.71
CA GLU A 15 10.45 -4.86 2.68
C GLU A 15 10.40 -6.39 2.59
N HIS A 16 9.51 -7.04 3.34
CA HIS A 16 9.30 -8.48 3.27
C HIS A 16 8.90 -8.95 1.87
N ILE A 17 8.06 -8.20 1.16
CA ILE A 17 7.68 -8.56 -0.23
C ILE A 17 8.80 -8.23 -1.21
N VAL A 18 9.54 -7.13 -0.97
CA VAL A 18 10.67 -6.73 -1.82
C VAL A 18 11.86 -7.69 -1.71
N SER A 19 12.09 -8.32 -0.56
CA SER A 19 13.17 -9.32 -0.42
C SER A 19 12.98 -10.51 -1.37
N ASP A 20 11.73 -10.86 -1.68
CA ASP A 20 11.35 -11.91 -2.63
C ASP A 20 10.71 -11.34 -3.92
N ILE A 21 11.12 -10.14 -4.35
CA ILE A 21 10.52 -9.45 -5.50
C ILE A 21 10.54 -10.25 -6.80
N SER A 22 11.45 -11.22 -6.94
CA SER A 22 11.52 -12.10 -8.11
C SER A 22 10.23 -12.92 -8.29
N GLN A 23 9.52 -13.27 -7.22
CA GLN A 23 8.22 -13.96 -7.31
C GLN A 23 7.15 -13.05 -7.93
N TYR A 24 7.25 -11.76 -7.67
CA TYR A 24 6.30 -10.71 -8.05
C TYR A 24 6.73 -9.92 -9.30
N ALA A 25 7.85 -10.28 -9.91
CA ALA A 25 8.35 -9.67 -11.14
C ALA A 25 7.78 -10.40 -12.37
N VAL A 26 7.40 -9.65 -13.41
CA VAL A 26 6.92 -10.22 -14.68
C VAL A 26 8.03 -11.03 -15.36
N HIS A 27 9.26 -10.51 -15.38
CA HIS A 27 10.45 -11.24 -15.83
C HIS A 27 11.48 -11.35 -14.69
N PRO A 28 11.40 -12.39 -13.83
CA PRO A 28 12.24 -12.54 -12.64
C PRO A 28 13.74 -12.50 -12.91
N ASP A 29 14.16 -12.89 -14.12
CA ASP A 29 15.57 -12.92 -14.50
C ASP A 29 16.18 -11.56 -14.81
N SER A 30 15.36 -10.53 -15.02
CA SER A 30 15.83 -9.20 -15.46
C SER A 30 15.18 -8.02 -14.73
N ASP A 31 13.92 -8.15 -14.33
CA ASP A 31 13.19 -7.09 -13.65
C ASP A 31 13.66 -6.94 -12.20
N PHE A 32 13.71 -5.68 -11.73
CA PHE A 32 14.12 -5.29 -10.37
C PHE A 32 15.51 -5.74 -9.86
N LYS A 33 16.33 -6.43 -10.67
CA LYS A 33 17.71 -6.83 -10.30
C LYS A 33 18.71 -5.68 -10.20
N ARG A 34 18.49 -4.59 -10.94
CA ARG A 34 19.38 -3.40 -10.94
C ARG A 34 18.74 -2.25 -10.22
N SER A 35 19.54 -1.51 -9.46
CA SER A 35 19.12 -0.25 -8.85
C SER A 35 18.76 0.77 -9.93
N LYS A 36 17.52 1.25 -9.90
CA LYS A 36 16.97 2.30 -10.76
C LYS A 36 16.48 3.46 -9.90
N LYS A 37 16.16 4.60 -10.52
CA LYS A 37 15.53 5.74 -9.83
C LYS A 37 14.24 5.37 -9.07
N ILE A 38 13.52 4.36 -9.57
CA ILE A 38 12.34 3.79 -8.92
C ILE A 38 12.64 2.30 -8.65
N PRO A 39 13.23 1.95 -7.51
CA PRO A 39 13.35 0.55 -7.07
C PRO A 39 11.97 -0.01 -6.69
N ALA A 40 11.88 -1.35 -6.57
CA ALA A 40 10.63 -2.03 -6.23
C ALA A 40 9.98 -1.51 -4.95
N GLN A 41 10.78 -1.27 -3.90
CA GLN A 41 10.31 -0.68 -2.65
C GLN A 41 9.63 0.68 -2.87
N LYS A 42 10.27 1.62 -3.58
CA LYS A 42 9.67 2.93 -3.86
C LYS A 42 8.43 2.81 -4.76
N LEU A 43 8.46 1.91 -5.73
CA LEU A 43 7.31 1.66 -6.61
C LEU A 43 6.10 1.20 -5.80
N ILE A 44 6.27 0.15 -4.99
CA ILE A 44 5.19 -0.44 -4.18
C ILE A 44 4.67 0.58 -3.17
N SER A 45 5.57 1.24 -2.42
CA SER A 45 5.19 2.27 -1.47
C SER A 45 4.41 3.40 -2.14
N PHE A 46 4.87 3.87 -3.31
CA PHE A 46 4.17 4.90 -4.08
C PHE A 46 2.77 4.44 -4.48
N LEU A 47 2.64 3.25 -5.09
CA LEU A 47 1.36 2.71 -5.56
C LEU A 47 0.33 2.55 -4.42
N ILE A 48 0.76 2.12 -3.23
CA ILE A 48 -0.13 1.96 -2.08
C ILE A 48 -0.50 3.32 -1.46
N SER A 49 0.41 4.29 -1.51
CA SER A 49 0.18 5.65 -0.98
C SER A 49 -0.61 6.56 -1.92
N GLN A 50 -0.93 6.11 -3.13
CA GLN A 50 -1.69 6.91 -4.08
C GLN A 50 -3.08 7.24 -3.51
N GLY A 51 -3.47 8.50 -3.66
CA GLY A 51 -4.77 9.02 -3.25
C GLY A 51 -5.62 9.32 -4.47
N SER A 52 -6.40 10.39 -4.38
CA SER A 52 -7.37 10.79 -5.41
C SER A 52 -6.86 11.90 -6.35
N SER A 53 -5.56 12.22 -6.32
CA SER A 53 -5.01 13.32 -7.12
C SER A 53 -4.44 12.80 -8.44
N SER A 54 -3.97 13.72 -9.30
CA SER A 54 -3.27 13.31 -10.51
C SER A 54 -1.93 12.66 -10.15
N THR A 55 -1.55 11.60 -10.87
CA THR A 55 -0.27 10.88 -10.65
C THR A 55 0.92 11.84 -10.59
N ARG A 56 0.93 12.91 -11.40
CA ARG A 56 2.02 13.89 -11.39
C ARG A 56 2.13 14.63 -10.06
N VAL A 57 1.00 15.05 -9.49
CA VAL A 57 0.96 15.76 -8.21
C VAL A 57 1.38 14.80 -7.08
N GLU A 58 0.89 13.57 -7.09
CA GLU A 58 1.26 12.57 -6.09
C GLU A 58 2.74 12.18 -6.16
N MET A 59 3.29 12.04 -7.37
CA MET A 59 4.72 11.79 -7.55
C MET A 59 5.54 12.95 -6.98
N LEU A 60 5.14 14.20 -7.23
CA LEU A 60 5.82 15.39 -6.71
C LEU A 60 5.86 15.39 -5.18
N ASP A 61 4.73 15.06 -4.54
CA ASP A 61 4.64 14.97 -3.08
C ASP A 61 5.49 13.81 -2.54
N PHE A 62 5.35 12.61 -3.10
CA PHE A 62 6.09 11.42 -2.66
C PHE A 62 7.61 11.56 -2.76
N TRP A 63 8.11 12.25 -3.78
CA TRP A 63 9.54 12.53 -3.96
C TRP A 63 10.00 13.82 -3.29
N GLY A 64 9.16 14.49 -2.50
CA GLY A 64 9.54 15.68 -1.74
C GLY A 64 9.88 16.90 -2.61
N LEU A 65 9.20 17.06 -3.75
CA LEU A 65 9.40 18.14 -4.72
C LEU A 65 10.84 18.20 -5.30
N ASP A 66 11.56 17.07 -5.26
CA ASP A 66 12.92 16.98 -5.78
C ASP A 66 12.94 17.16 -7.31
N SER A 67 13.83 18.05 -7.79
CA SER A 67 14.02 18.32 -9.22
C SER A 67 14.45 17.09 -10.04
N SER A 68 14.98 16.05 -9.40
CA SER A 68 15.47 14.81 -9.99
C SER A 68 14.41 13.70 -10.09
N ILE A 69 13.16 14.02 -9.75
CA ILE A 69 11.99 13.13 -9.80
C ILE A 69 11.92 12.35 -11.13
N PRO A 70 11.60 11.04 -11.09
CA PRO A 70 11.39 10.26 -12.30
C PRO A 70 10.20 10.78 -13.12
N THR A 71 10.22 10.52 -14.42
CA THR A 71 9.11 10.86 -15.31
C THR A 71 7.93 9.90 -15.12
N ALA A 72 6.72 10.34 -15.48
CA ALA A 72 5.53 9.48 -15.48
C ALA A 72 5.72 8.23 -16.38
N SER A 73 6.43 8.36 -17.50
CA SER A 73 6.77 7.21 -18.35
C SER A 73 7.68 6.21 -17.64
N ALA A 74 8.70 6.68 -16.89
CA ALA A 74 9.55 5.80 -16.10
C ALA A 74 8.76 5.06 -15.01
N LEU A 75 7.78 5.73 -14.39
CA LEU A 75 6.84 5.09 -13.46
C LEU A 75 6.02 3.99 -14.15
N SER A 76 5.36 4.29 -15.28
CA SER A 76 4.57 3.30 -16.03
C SER A 76 5.41 2.10 -16.47
N GLN A 77 6.65 2.33 -16.91
CA GLN A 77 7.58 1.27 -17.28
C GLN A 77 8.02 0.42 -16.08
N GLN A 78 8.14 0.99 -14.88
CA GLN A 78 8.42 0.21 -13.68
C GLN A 78 7.20 -0.55 -13.18
N ARG A 79 6.01 0.08 -13.22
CA ARG A 79 4.74 -0.57 -12.90
C ARG A 79 4.47 -1.78 -13.78
N ALA A 80 4.75 -1.70 -15.09
CA ALA A 80 4.55 -2.81 -16.03
C ALA A 80 5.41 -4.06 -15.73
N LYS A 81 6.45 -3.94 -14.90
CA LYS A 81 7.33 -5.04 -14.49
C LYS A 81 6.83 -5.76 -13.23
N LEU A 82 5.89 -5.15 -12.51
CA LEU A 82 5.34 -5.66 -11.26
C LEU A 82 4.04 -6.41 -11.55
N LYS A 83 3.92 -7.63 -11.05
CA LYS A 83 2.68 -8.38 -11.08
C LYS A 83 1.65 -7.76 -10.12
N PRO A 84 0.34 -7.87 -10.41
CA PRO A 84 -0.71 -7.28 -9.57
C PRO A 84 -0.81 -7.91 -8.18
N ASP A 85 -0.43 -9.19 -8.04
CA ASP A 85 -0.41 -9.93 -6.77
C ASP A 85 0.59 -9.39 -5.74
N ALA A 86 1.57 -8.58 -6.16
CA ALA A 86 2.54 -7.95 -5.27
C ALA A 86 1.86 -7.05 -4.22
N LEU A 87 0.90 -6.22 -4.64
CA LEU A 87 0.20 -5.30 -3.74
C LEU A 87 -0.73 -6.06 -2.79
N GLU A 88 -1.37 -7.12 -3.30
CA GLU A 88 -2.18 -8.02 -2.47
C GLU A 88 -1.32 -8.73 -1.41
N ALA A 89 -0.12 -9.19 -1.76
CA ALA A 89 0.80 -9.84 -0.84
C ALA A 89 1.24 -8.90 0.28
N VAL A 90 1.59 -7.64 -0.04
CA VAL A 90 1.90 -6.61 0.97
C VAL A 90 0.71 -6.44 1.92
N PHE A 91 -0.51 -6.34 1.37
CA PHE A 91 -1.70 -6.14 2.16
C PHE A 91 -2.05 -7.32 3.07
N ARG A 92 -1.88 -8.55 2.58
CA ARG A 92 -2.07 -9.78 3.38
C ARG A 92 -1.06 -9.86 4.52
N HIS A 93 0.22 -9.59 4.23
CA HIS A 93 1.27 -9.58 5.24
C HIS A 93 1.01 -8.49 6.29
N PHE A 94 0.71 -7.27 5.86
CA PHE A 94 0.39 -6.15 6.75
C PHE A 94 -0.79 -6.46 7.66
N ASN A 95 -1.89 -7.00 7.12
CA ASN A 95 -3.07 -7.36 7.92
C ASN A 95 -2.75 -8.45 8.95
N SER A 96 -2.01 -9.48 8.55
CA SER A 96 -1.66 -10.57 9.46
C SER A 96 -0.82 -10.03 10.63
N ALA A 97 0.15 -9.17 10.33
CA ALA A 97 1.02 -8.59 11.34
C ALA A 97 0.35 -7.47 12.16
N SER A 98 -0.66 -6.76 11.62
CA SER A 98 -1.35 -5.68 12.32
C SER A 98 -2.34 -6.19 13.35
N MET A 99 -2.88 -7.40 13.12
CA MET A 99 -3.69 -8.10 14.10
C MET A 99 -2.91 -8.41 15.40
N GLU A 100 -1.58 -8.52 15.35
CA GLU A 100 -0.76 -8.76 16.53
C GLU A 100 -0.44 -7.48 17.35
N LEU A 101 -0.80 -6.29 16.85
CA LEU A 101 -0.49 -5.02 17.52
C LEU A 101 -1.48 -4.71 18.67
N PRO A 102 -1.00 -4.31 19.87
CA PRO A 102 -1.85 -3.80 20.94
C PRO A 102 -2.38 -2.39 20.64
N PRO A 103 -3.58 -2.01 21.14
CA PRO A 103 -4.52 -2.83 21.92
C PRO A 103 -5.35 -3.76 21.03
N ALA A 104 -5.91 -4.81 21.65
CA ALA A 104 -6.73 -5.85 21.02
C ALA A 104 -8.00 -5.36 20.29
N SER A 105 -8.23 -4.05 20.15
CA SER A 105 -9.30 -3.51 19.29
C SER A 105 -9.11 -3.83 17.81
N PHE A 106 -7.89 -4.21 17.38
CA PHE A 106 -7.64 -4.80 16.05
C PHE A 106 -7.89 -6.32 15.99
N MET A 107 -8.19 -6.94 17.13
CA MET A 107 -8.52 -8.37 17.25
C MET A 107 -10.02 -8.66 17.21
N ASP A 108 -10.86 -7.63 17.12
CA ASP A 108 -12.27 -7.85 16.88
C ASP A 108 -12.45 -8.37 15.45
N SER A 109 -12.86 -9.64 15.34
CA SER A 109 -13.09 -10.34 14.08
C SER A 109 -14.10 -9.65 13.15
N HIS A 110 -14.86 -8.69 13.68
CA HIS A 110 -15.79 -7.88 12.89
C HIS A 110 -15.12 -6.77 12.08
N TYR A 111 -13.90 -6.35 12.43
CA TYR A 111 -13.17 -5.32 11.69
C TYR A 111 -12.09 -5.94 10.80
N ARG A 112 -12.10 -5.53 9.52
CA ARG A 112 -11.05 -5.87 8.56
C ARG A 112 -10.57 -4.59 7.92
N PHE A 113 -9.26 -4.37 7.87
CA PHE A 113 -8.74 -3.28 7.06
C PHE A 113 -9.00 -3.58 5.59
N LEU A 114 -9.27 -2.53 4.82
CA LEU A 114 -9.39 -2.57 3.38
C LEU A 114 -8.41 -1.54 2.81
N ALA A 115 -7.63 -1.94 1.80
CA ALA A 115 -6.87 -0.97 1.03
C ALA A 115 -7.85 -0.16 0.19
N ALA A 116 -7.81 1.17 0.31
CA ALA A 116 -8.60 2.10 -0.50
C ALA A 116 -7.62 2.97 -1.31
N ASP A 117 -7.84 3.05 -2.62
CA ASP A 117 -7.00 3.76 -3.59
C ASP A 117 -7.34 5.26 -3.70
N GLY A 118 -7.72 5.88 -2.58
CA GLY A 118 -8.24 7.25 -2.56
C GLY A 118 -9.72 7.38 -2.93
N SER A 119 -10.39 6.29 -3.28
CA SER A 119 -11.85 6.27 -3.45
C SER A 119 -12.57 6.53 -2.12
N THR A 120 -13.45 7.54 -2.09
CA THR A 120 -14.33 7.78 -0.95
C THR A 120 -15.40 6.69 -0.91
N CYS A 121 -15.35 5.80 0.08
CA CYS A 121 -16.49 4.97 0.40
C CYS A 121 -17.45 5.76 1.31
N THR A 122 -18.70 5.92 0.89
CA THR A 122 -19.76 6.34 1.81
C THR A 122 -20.02 5.15 2.73
N PHE A 123 -19.83 5.32 4.03
CA PHE A 123 -19.92 4.25 5.03
C PHE A 123 -21.19 3.40 4.82
N PHE A 124 -21.00 2.12 4.53
CA PHE A 124 -22.05 1.14 4.79
C PHE A 124 -21.85 0.65 6.21
N SER A 125 -22.58 1.22 7.17
CA SER A 125 -22.76 0.50 8.42
C SER A 125 -23.58 -0.74 8.09
N THR A 126 -23.00 -1.92 8.26
CA THR A 126 -23.85 -3.11 8.34
C THR A 126 -24.82 -2.86 9.49
N PRO A 127 -26.11 -3.22 9.40
CA PRO A 127 -27.08 -2.89 10.45
C PRO A 127 -26.69 -3.33 11.85
N ALA A 128 -25.84 -4.36 11.96
CA ALA A 128 -25.25 -4.80 13.22
C ALA A 128 -24.37 -3.76 13.93
N PHE A 129 -23.88 -2.72 13.24
CA PHE A 129 -23.01 -1.65 13.78
C PHE A 129 -23.72 -0.30 13.91
N SER A 130 -25.00 -0.20 13.53
CA SER A 130 -25.80 1.01 13.69
C SER A 130 -26.59 0.93 14.99
N SER A 131 -26.68 2.03 15.76
CA SER A 131 -27.65 2.08 16.86
C SER A 131 -29.09 2.05 16.30
N PRO A 132 -30.09 1.60 17.07
CA PRO A 132 -31.49 1.65 16.65
C PRO A 132 -31.94 3.05 16.22
N ASP A 133 -31.37 4.09 16.83
CA ASP A 133 -31.66 5.50 16.53
C ASP A 133 -31.24 5.93 15.12
N TYR A 134 -30.30 5.20 14.49
CA TYR A 134 -29.86 5.50 13.11
C TYR A 134 -30.94 5.17 12.06
N TYR A 135 -31.89 4.29 12.39
CA TYR A 135 -32.98 3.85 11.49
C TYR A 135 -34.34 4.49 11.83
N CYS A 136 -34.36 5.39 12.80
CA CYS A 136 -35.55 6.09 13.27
C CYS A 136 -35.73 7.44 12.57
#